data_AF-A0AAN4LB01-F1
#
_entry.id   AF-A0AAN4LB01-F1
#
_cell.length_a   1.000
_cell.length_b   1.000
_cell.length_c   1.000
_cell.angle_alpha   90.00
_cell.angle_beta   90.00
_cell.angle_gamma   90.00
#
_symmetry.space_group_name_H-M   'P 1'
#
loop_
_entity.id
_entity.type
_entity.pdbx_description
1 polymer ?
#
loop_
_entity_poly.entity_id
_entity_poly.type
_entity_poly.pdbx_seq_one_letter_code
_entity_poly.pdbx_strand_id
1 'polypeptide(L)'
;MLLFLLLHFANGTLWVILDMIWFYSREMERWSTLDENVRFPIGHFEPSLKFSNEDRIHIIGRILGITKTLREITQHLNDDQLCIPYRDGGWTITQIVHHLADNDMNAYIRFKRALTEEEPMASSYREDLWASLHDYRNTPIEDSILLMEILHKRFLTLLQGLHPDRFRRKLRTEVLGTISLDIAIQRFVWHGQHHIAQIKSCITSQGW
;
A
#
# COMPACT_ATOMS: atom_id res chain seq x y z
N MET A 1 26.61 12.54 -9.52
CA MET A 1 27.86 12.27 -10.26
C MET A 1 27.52 12.05 -11.73
N LEU A 2 27.45 13.13 -12.51
CA LEU A 2 27.47 13.19 -13.98
C LEU A 2 27.58 14.69 -14.34
N LEU A 3 28.78 15.25 -14.23
CA LEU A 3 29.79 15.48 -15.27
C LEU A 3 29.65 16.89 -15.87
N PHE A 4 30.43 17.80 -15.28
CA PHE A 4 30.79 19.09 -15.85
C PHE A 4 31.37 18.90 -17.26
N LEU A 5 30.83 19.59 -18.26
CA LEU A 5 31.56 19.91 -19.48
C LEU A 5 31.28 21.37 -19.87
N LEU A 6 32.23 22.23 -19.50
CA LEU A 6 32.45 23.53 -20.11
C LEU A 6 32.98 23.31 -21.52
N LEU A 7 32.21 23.65 -22.55
CA LEU A 7 32.72 23.76 -23.92
C LEU A 7 32.15 25.02 -24.59
N HIS A 8 33.07 25.89 -24.96
CA HIS A 8 32.89 27.04 -25.85
C HIS A 8 32.52 26.55 -27.25
N PHE A 9 31.33 26.85 -27.77
CA PHE A 9 31.02 26.61 -29.19
C PHE A 9 30.09 27.65 -29.82
N ALA A 10 30.36 27.89 -31.10
CA ALA A 10 29.72 28.84 -32.01
C ALA A 10 28.19 28.62 -32.16
N ASN A 11 27.51 29.67 -32.61
CA ASN A 11 26.06 29.97 -32.61
C ASN A 11 25.05 28.90 -33.14
N GLY A 12 25.42 27.64 -33.39
CA GLY A 12 24.52 26.54 -33.80
C GLY A 12 24.40 25.37 -32.82
N THR A 13 25.40 25.14 -31.97
CA THR A 13 25.45 23.96 -31.06
C THR A 13 24.67 24.16 -29.76
N LEU A 14 24.42 25.43 -29.36
CA LEU A 14 23.67 25.76 -28.15
C LEU A 14 22.20 25.32 -28.25
N TRP A 15 21.59 25.42 -29.43
CA TRP A 15 20.20 24.99 -29.67
C TRP A 15 20.04 23.47 -29.54
N VAL A 16 20.99 22.69 -30.08
CA VAL A 16 20.97 21.22 -29.97
C VAL A 16 21.11 20.75 -28.51
N ILE A 17 21.95 21.42 -27.72
CA ILE A 17 22.12 21.11 -26.29
C ILE A 17 20.86 21.47 -25.50
N LEU A 18 20.23 22.62 -25.77
CA LEU A 18 18.99 23.03 -25.11
C LEU A 18 17.82 22.10 -25.45
N ASP A 19 17.68 21.69 -26.72
CA ASP A 19 16.68 20.71 -27.15
C ASP A 19 16.90 19.35 -26.50
N MET A 20 18.16 18.91 -26.37
CA MET A 20 18.51 17.67 -25.70
C MET A 20 18.17 17.75 -24.20
N ILE A 21 18.55 18.82 -23.50
CA ILE A 21 18.21 19.02 -22.08
C ILE A 21 16.69 19.03 -21.88
N TRP A 22 15.95 19.72 -22.75
CA TRP A 22 14.49 19.78 -22.69
C TRP A 22 13.85 18.40 -22.93
N PHE A 23 14.35 17.64 -23.92
CA PHE A 23 13.91 16.29 -24.20
C PHE A 23 14.16 15.35 -23.01
N TYR A 24 15.39 15.34 -22.46
CA TYR A 24 15.74 14.53 -21.29
C TYR A 24 14.93 14.95 -20.05
N SER A 25 14.68 16.24 -19.84
CA SER A 25 13.83 16.71 -18.73
C SER A 25 12.41 16.18 -18.84
N ARG A 26 11.79 16.29 -20.03
CA ARG A 26 10.45 15.75 -20.27
C ARG A 26 10.39 14.25 -20.14
N GLU A 27 11.42 13.57 -20.61
CA GLU A 27 11.52 12.12 -20.52
C GLU A 27 11.63 11.70 -19.05
N MET A 28 12.49 12.36 -18.26
CA MET A 28 12.60 12.14 -16.80
C MET A 28 11.30 12.42 -16.06
N GLU A 29 10.59 13.51 -16.39
CA GLU A 29 9.26 13.78 -15.83
C GLU A 29 8.26 12.67 -16.20
N ARG A 30 8.29 12.19 -17.44
CA ARG A 30 7.46 11.06 -17.88
C ARG A 30 7.80 9.78 -17.12
N TRP A 31 9.08 9.44 -16.95
CA TRP A 31 9.50 8.26 -16.19
C TRP A 31 9.14 8.37 -14.71
N SER A 32 9.31 9.55 -14.11
CA SER A 32 8.91 9.82 -12.73
C SER A 32 7.40 9.68 -12.53
N THR A 33 6.59 10.20 -13.46
CA THR A 33 5.12 10.10 -13.38
C THR A 33 4.64 8.67 -13.64
N LEU A 34 5.30 7.93 -14.54
CA LEU A 34 5.02 6.52 -14.76
C LEU A 34 5.34 5.67 -13.52
N ASP A 35 6.51 5.85 -12.90
CA ASP A 35 6.86 5.14 -11.65
C ASP A 35 5.86 5.47 -10.53
N GLU A 36 5.47 6.74 -10.40
CA GLU A 36 4.47 7.15 -9.41
C GLU A 36 3.11 6.48 -9.62
N ASN A 37 2.64 6.40 -10.85
CA ASN A 37 1.36 5.75 -11.17
C ASN A 37 1.42 4.23 -10.94
N VAL A 38 2.58 3.60 -11.16
CA VAL A 38 2.77 2.18 -10.88
C VAL A 38 2.86 1.93 -9.37
N ARG A 39 3.54 2.81 -8.62
CA ARG A 39 3.62 2.73 -7.16
C ARG A 39 2.28 2.97 -6.50
N PHE A 40 1.53 3.99 -6.95
CA PHE A 40 0.26 4.43 -6.40
C PHE A 40 -0.86 4.36 -7.46
N PRO A 41 -1.26 3.14 -7.90
CA PRO A 41 -2.24 2.97 -8.99
C PRO A 41 -3.65 3.48 -8.67
N ILE A 42 -3.94 3.78 -7.39
CA ILE A 42 -5.18 4.40 -6.93
C ILE A 42 -4.96 5.77 -6.27
N GLY A 43 -3.80 6.38 -6.49
CA GLY A 43 -3.37 7.62 -5.83
C GLY A 43 -2.96 7.42 -4.37
N HIS A 44 -2.55 8.52 -3.73
CA HIS A 44 -2.19 8.56 -2.31
C HIS A 44 -3.42 8.49 -1.40
N PHE A 45 -3.19 8.17 -0.13
CA PHE A 45 -4.26 8.18 0.86
C PHE A 45 -4.59 9.59 1.30
N GLU A 46 -5.85 9.97 1.08
CA GLU A 46 -6.43 11.23 1.52
C GLU A 46 -7.60 10.93 2.47
N PRO A 47 -7.49 11.27 3.78
CA PRO A 47 -8.55 10.97 4.73
C PRO A 47 -9.75 11.92 4.56
N SER A 48 -10.96 11.36 4.59
CA SER A 48 -12.16 12.18 4.76
C SER A 48 -12.27 12.65 6.21
N LEU A 49 -12.21 13.96 6.42
CA LEU A 49 -12.37 14.60 7.73
C LEU A 49 -13.83 14.70 8.16
N LYS A 50 -14.77 14.66 7.21
CA LYS A 50 -16.21 14.57 7.47
C LYS A 50 -16.63 13.12 7.27
N PHE A 51 -16.61 12.36 8.35
CA PHE A 51 -16.85 10.92 8.32
C PHE A 51 -18.07 10.56 9.17
N SER A 52 -19.18 10.25 8.51
CA SER A 52 -20.45 9.96 9.16
C SER A 52 -20.51 8.52 9.69
N ASN A 53 -21.56 8.23 10.47
CA ASN A 53 -21.83 6.85 10.90
C ASN A 53 -22.14 5.94 9.70
N GLU A 54 -22.78 6.46 8.65
CA GLU A 54 -23.09 5.71 7.44
C GLU A 54 -21.82 5.39 6.64
N ASP A 55 -20.93 6.36 6.46
CA ASP A 55 -19.62 6.16 5.84
C ASP A 55 -18.82 5.09 6.60
N ARG A 56 -18.91 5.10 7.93
CA ARG A 56 -18.27 4.12 8.78
C ARG A 56 -18.82 2.71 8.57
N ILE A 57 -20.14 2.54 8.54
CA ILE A 57 -20.77 1.24 8.26
C ILE A 57 -20.34 0.74 6.88
N HIS A 58 -20.34 1.63 5.88
CA HIS A 58 -19.93 1.30 4.53
C HIS A 58 -18.48 0.84 4.46
N ILE A 59 -17.54 1.60 5.04
CA ILE A 59 -16.11 1.25 4.96
C ILE A 59 -15.78 -0.04 5.73
N ILE A 60 -16.42 -0.26 6.89
CA ILE A 60 -16.26 -1.49 7.67
C ILE A 60 -16.75 -2.70 6.86
N GLY A 61 -17.85 -2.54 6.11
CA GLY A 61 -18.36 -3.57 5.21
C GLY A 61 -17.39 -3.96 4.08
N ARG A 62 -16.43 -3.09 3.73
CA ARG A 62 -15.44 -3.37 2.67
C ARG A 62 -14.28 -4.25 3.12
N ILE A 63 -14.08 -4.45 4.43
CA ILE A 63 -12.94 -5.20 4.98
C ILE A 63 -12.91 -6.63 4.43
N LEU A 64 -14.02 -7.37 4.52
CA LEU A 64 -14.10 -8.76 4.02
C LEU A 64 -13.93 -8.87 2.50
N GLY A 65 -14.14 -7.78 1.76
CA GLY A 65 -13.92 -7.75 0.31
C GLY A 65 -12.44 -7.85 -0.07
N ILE A 66 -11.53 -7.47 0.82
CA ILE A 66 -10.07 -7.47 0.57
C ILE A 66 -9.60 -8.91 0.33
N THR A 67 -9.85 -9.83 1.25
CA THR A 67 -9.40 -11.23 1.12
C THR A 67 -10.11 -11.95 -0.02
N LYS A 68 -11.40 -11.68 -0.22
CA LYS A 68 -12.16 -12.22 -1.35
C LYS A 68 -11.51 -11.83 -2.69
N THR A 69 -11.26 -10.53 -2.89
CA THR A 69 -10.65 -10.06 -4.13
C THR A 69 -9.21 -10.55 -4.29
N LEU A 70 -8.42 -10.62 -3.21
CA LEU A 70 -7.07 -11.19 -3.27
C LEU A 70 -7.11 -12.64 -3.78
N ARG A 71 -7.94 -13.49 -3.18
CA ARG A 71 -8.08 -14.89 -3.61
C ARG A 71 -8.53 -14.98 -5.07
N GLU A 72 -9.53 -14.19 -5.47
CA GLU A 72 -10.03 -14.17 -6.85
C GLU A 72 -8.96 -13.83 -7.88
N ILE A 73 -8.08 -12.86 -7.59
CA ILE A 73 -7.04 -12.43 -8.55
C ILE A 73 -5.78 -13.29 -8.51
N THR A 74 -5.51 -14.01 -7.42
CA THR A 74 -4.28 -14.82 -7.29
C THR A 74 -4.50 -16.32 -7.51
N GLN A 75 -5.72 -16.84 -7.36
CA GLN A 75 -5.99 -18.30 -7.45
C GLN A 75 -5.62 -18.95 -8.79
N HIS A 76 -5.46 -18.16 -9.85
CA HIS A 76 -5.10 -18.64 -11.19
C HIS A 76 -3.61 -18.49 -11.52
N LEU A 77 -2.84 -17.86 -10.64
CA LEU A 77 -1.42 -17.63 -10.84
C LEU A 77 -0.62 -18.86 -10.41
N ASN A 78 0.38 -19.24 -11.20
CA ASN A 78 1.37 -20.24 -10.81
C ASN A 78 2.51 -19.63 -9.98
N ASP A 79 3.37 -20.47 -9.42
CA ASP A 79 4.47 -20.05 -8.54
C ASP A 79 5.44 -19.07 -9.21
N ASP A 80 5.74 -19.27 -10.49
CA ASP A 80 6.62 -18.37 -11.25
C ASP A 80 5.98 -16.99 -11.39
N GLN A 81 4.68 -16.92 -11.70
CA GLN A 81 3.92 -15.67 -11.81
C GLN A 81 3.83 -14.95 -10.45
N LEU A 82 3.63 -15.70 -9.36
CA LEU A 82 3.59 -15.15 -8.00
C LEU A 82 4.94 -14.54 -7.57
N CYS A 83 6.04 -15.05 -8.12
CA CYS A 83 7.39 -14.54 -7.88
C CYS A 83 7.78 -13.33 -8.76
N ILE A 84 6.90 -12.85 -9.65
CA ILE A 84 7.19 -11.66 -10.45
C ILE A 84 6.98 -10.39 -9.61
N PRO A 85 7.96 -9.45 -9.62
CA PRO A 85 7.80 -8.13 -9.03
C PRO A 85 6.68 -7.32 -9.71
N TYR A 86 5.83 -6.64 -8.92
CA TYR A 86 4.76 -5.80 -9.48
C TYR A 86 5.28 -4.60 -10.29
N ARG A 87 6.54 -4.21 -10.05
CA ARG A 87 7.30 -3.19 -10.76
C ARG A 87 8.79 -3.46 -10.63
N ASP A 88 9.61 -2.77 -11.41
CA ASP A 88 11.07 -2.82 -11.26
C ASP A 88 11.51 -2.36 -9.87
N GLY A 89 12.39 -3.15 -9.23
CA GLY A 89 12.82 -2.97 -7.84
C GLY A 89 11.68 -3.03 -6.79
N GLY A 90 10.49 -3.51 -7.16
CA GLY A 90 9.35 -3.69 -6.27
C GLY A 90 9.28 -5.08 -5.64
N TRP A 91 8.27 -5.27 -4.79
CA TRP A 91 7.97 -6.58 -4.21
C TRP A 91 7.31 -7.53 -5.21
N THR A 92 7.49 -8.83 -4.99
CA THR A 92 6.74 -9.88 -5.71
C THR A 92 5.27 -9.90 -5.27
N ILE A 93 4.40 -10.53 -6.06
CA ILE A 93 2.99 -10.73 -5.67
C ILE A 93 2.94 -11.51 -4.33
N THR A 94 3.76 -12.55 -4.18
CA THR A 94 3.91 -13.29 -2.92
C THR A 94 4.23 -12.37 -1.73
N GLN A 95 5.23 -11.50 -1.88
CA GLN A 95 5.61 -10.56 -0.83
C GLN A 95 4.50 -9.56 -0.47
N ILE A 96 3.74 -9.08 -1.47
CA ILE A 96 2.60 -8.20 -1.23
C ILE A 96 1.52 -8.92 -0.40
N VAL A 97 1.19 -10.17 -0.73
CA VAL A 97 0.14 -10.93 -0.01
C VAL A 97 0.54 -11.20 1.44
N HIS A 98 1.78 -11.61 1.69
CA HIS A 98 2.29 -11.80 3.05
C HIS A 98 2.34 -10.49 3.84
N HIS A 99 2.79 -9.40 3.22
CA HIS A 99 2.78 -8.07 3.85
C HIS A 99 1.38 -7.61 4.26
N LEU A 100 0.36 -7.89 3.45
CA LEU A 100 -1.02 -7.57 3.83
C LEU A 100 -1.43 -8.30 5.12
N ALA A 101 -1.08 -9.58 5.26
CA ALA A 101 -1.35 -10.32 6.49
C ALA A 101 -0.63 -9.71 7.72
N ASP A 102 0.64 -9.35 7.58
CA ASP A 102 1.43 -8.71 8.65
C ASP A 102 0.90 -7.32 9.00
N ASN A 103 0.52 -6.53 8.00
CA ASN A 103 -0.08 -5.23 8.18
C ASN A 103 -1.39 -5.33 8.94
N ASP A 104 -2.24 -6.29 8.57
CA ASP A 104 -3.55 -6.48 9.19
C ASP A 104 -3.42 -6.91 10.65
N MET A 105 -2.48 -7.81 10.97
CA MET A 105 -2.16 -8.20 12.34
C MET A 105 -1.75 -6.98 13.19
N ASN A 106 -0.84 -6.16 12.65
CA ASN A 106 -0.40 -4.93 13.30
C ASN A 106 -1.56 -3.93 13.47
N ALA A 107 -2.40 -3.76 12.44
CA ALA A 107 -3.56 -2.88 12.49
C ALA A 107 -4.54 -3.31 13.58
N TYR A 108 -4.89 -4.59 13.64
CA TYR A 108 -5.79 -5.12 14.66
C TYR A 108 -5.27 -4.86 16.10
N ILE A 109 -3.97 -5.08 16.33
CA ILE A 109 -3.34 -4.80 17.63
C ILE A 109 -3.37 -3.31 17.94
N ARG A 110 -3.01 -2.44 16.98
CA ARG A 110 -3.03 -0.97 17.15
C ARG A 110 -4.42 -0.45 17.48
N PHE A 111 -5.47 -1.00 16.86
CA PHE A 111 -6.86 -0.65 17.17
C PHE A 111 -7.22 -1.01 18.61
N LYS A 112 -6.89 -2.22 19.05
CA LYS A 112 -7.12 -2.61 20.46
C LYS A 112 -6.41 -1.69 21.43
N ARG A 113 -5.14 -1.38 21.18
CA ARG A 113 -4.36 -0.45 22.02
C ARG A 113 -5.00 0.94 22.06
N ALA A 114 -5.35 1.51 20.91
CA ALA A 114 -6.02 2.81 20.85
C ALA A 114 -7.36 2.82 21.60
N LEU A 115 -8.06 1.68 21.68
CA LEU A 115 -9.30 1.54 22.43
C LEU A 115 -9.10 1.44 23.95
N THR A 116 -7.91 1.04 24.42
CA THR A 116 -7.62 0.73 25.83
C THR A 116 -6.55 1.62 26.47
N GLU A 117 -5.78 2.35 25.69
CA GLU A 117 -4.68 3.23 26.11
C GLU A 117 -4.97 4.67 25.64
N GLU A 118 -4.39 5.66 26.33
CA GLU A 118 -4.48 7.08 25.95
C GLU A 118 -3.42 7.43 24.89
N GLU A 119 -3.89 7.77 23.68
CA GLU A 119 -3.09 8.16 22.50
C GLU A 119 -1.78 7.35 22.31
N PRO A 120 -1.84 6.00 22.29
CA PRO A 120 -0.65 5.17 22.23
C PRO A 120 0.13 5.38 20.94
N MET A 121 1.44 5.23 21.02
CA MET A 121 2.28 5.15 19.83
C MET A 121 2.05 3.82 19.13
N ALA A 122 1.60 3.88 17.87
CA ALA A 122 1.52 2.74 16.98
C ALA A 122 2.92 2.47 16.43
N SER A 123 3.56 1.43 16.98
CA SER A 123 4.90 1.01 16.57
C SER A 123 4.96 0.80 15.06
N SER A 124 5.92 1.42 14.39
CA SER A 124 6.29 1.06 13.02
C SER A 124 7.02 -0.28 13.01
N TYR A 125 7.19 -0.85 11.82
CA TYR A 125 8.03 -2.01 11.59
C TYR A 125 8.75 -1.84 10.26
N ARG A 126 9.90 -2.51 10.13
CA ARG A 126 10.72 -2.46 8.92
C ARG A 126 10.16 -3.44 7.89
N GLU A 127 9.06 -3.07 7.24
CA GLU A 127 8.30 -3.93 6.32
C GLU A 127 9.18 -4.57 5.22
N ASP A 128 10.13 -3.82 4.64
CA ASP A 128 11.08 -4.37 3.66
C ASP A 128 11.97 -5.49 4.23
N LEU A 129 12.36 -5.37 5.51
CA LEU A 129 13.16 -6.40 6.17
C LEU A 129 12.32 -7.63 6.49
N TRP A 130 11.05 -7.44 6.83
CA TRP A 130 10.11 -8.54 7.05
C TRP A 130 9.87 -9.30 5.74
N ALA A 131 9.67 -8.58 4.64
CA ALA A 131 9.51 -9.16 3.32
C ALA A 131 10.73 -9.93 2.79
N SER A 132 11.90 -9.77 3.43
CA SER A 132 13.13 -10.50 3.11
C SER A 132 13.32 -11.78 3.93
N LEU A 133 12.46 -12.03 4.92
CA LEU A 133 12.56 -13.19 5.79
C LEU A 133 12.23 -14.50 5.05
N HIS A 134 12.56 -15.63 5.68
CA HIS A 134 12.46 -16.93 5.03
C HIS A 134 11.02 -17.42 4.90
N ASP A 135 10.14 -17.09 5.84
CA ASP A 135 8.72 -17.46 5.80
C ASP A 135 8.01 -16.91 4.55
N TYR A 136 8.31 -15.68 4.14
CA TYR A 136 7.80 -15.07 2.89
C TYR A 136 8.14 -15.86 1.61
N ARG A 137 9.15 -16.74 1.66
CA ARG A 137 9.58 -17.56 0.50
C ARG A 137 9.08 -19.00 0.55
N ASN A 138 8.67 -19.49 1.71
CA ASN A 138 8.35 -20.92 1.90
C ASN A 138 6.91 -21.16 2.38
N THR A 139 6.15 -20.09 2.61
CA THR A 139 4.75 -20.18 2.99
C THR A 139 3.87 -19.93 1.77
N PRO A 140 2.92 -20.82 1.43
CA PRO A 140 1.94 -20.56 0.40
C PRO A 140 1.13 -19.29 0.70
N ILE A 141 0.83 -18.49 -0.32
CA ILE A 141 0.05 -17.25 -0.14
C ILE A 141 -1.34 -17.50 0.44
N GLU A 142 -1.92 -18.68 0.22
CA GLU A 142 -3.23 -19.06 0.76
C GLU A 142 -3.23 -19.08 2.29
N ASP A 143 -2.11 -19.44 2.94
CA ASP A 143 -2.02 -19.42 4.41
C ASP A 143 -2.16 -17.98 4.95
N SER A 144 -1.60 -17.00 4.24
CA SER A 144 -1.76 -15.58 4.57
C SER A 144 -3.18 -15.09 4.29
N ILE A 145 -3.81 -15.54 3.20
CA ILE A 145 -5.21 -15.22 2.91
C ILE A 145 -6.14 -15.78 4.01
N LEU A 146 -5.95 -17.03 4.42
CA LEU A 146 -6.73 -17.63 5.51
C LEU A 146 -6.52 -16.91 6.85
N LEU A 147 -5.28 -16.53 7.17
CA LEU A 147 -4.96 -15.74 8.35
C LEU A 147 -5.70 -14.39 8.33
N MET A 148 -5.65 -13.67 7.21
CA MET A 148 -6.40 -12.41 7.02
C MET A 148 -7.91 -12.63 7.17
N GLU A 149 -8.48 -13.69 6.62
CA GLU A 149 -9.93 -13.97 6.72
C GLU A 149 -10.39 -14.14 8.16
N ILE A 150 -9.65 -14.91 8.97
CA ILE A 150 -9.97 -15.08 10.39
C ILE A 150 -9.77 -13.78 11.15
N LEU A 151 -8.68 -13.07 10.86
CA LEU A 151 -8.39 -11.80 11.51
C LEU A 151 -9.44 -10.74 11.19
N HIS A 152 -9.85 -10.61 9.93
CA HIS A 152 -10.89 -9.69 9.47
C HIS A 152 -12.24 -9.98 10.12
N LYS A 153 -12.61 -11.26 10.30
CA LYS A 153 -13.81 -11.63 11.06
C LYS A 153 -13.73 -11.10 12.50
N ARG A 154 -12.61 -11.32 13.19
CA ARG A 154 -12.42 -10.79 14.56
C ARG A 154 -12.41 -9.27 14.60
N PHE A 155 -11.82 -8.63 13.60
CA PHE A 155 -11.72 -7.19 13.50
C PHE A 155 -13.11 -6.57 13.25
N LEU A 156 -13.90 -7.17 12.36
CA LEU A 156 -15.28 -6.79 12.10
C LEU A 156 -16.15 -6.90 13.37
N THR A 157 -16.06 -8.01 14.10
CA THR A 157 -16.76 -8.17 15.38
C THR A 157 -16.39 -7.08 16.38
N LEU A 158 -15.09 -6.74 16.47
CA LEU A 158 -14.64 -5.63 17.31
C LEU A 158 -15.27 -4.30 16.86
N LEU A 159 -15.15 -3.95 15.59
CA LEU A 159 -15.57 -2.66 15.04
C LEU A 159 -17.09 -2.46 15.10
N GLN A 160 -17.88 -3.49 14.81
CA GLN A 160 -19.34 -3.44 14.85
C GLN A 160 -19.89 -3.32 16.29
N GLY A 161 -19.13 -3.78 17.28
CA GLY A 161 -19.50 -3.67 18.69
C GLY A 161 -19.19 -2.31 19.33
N LEU A 162 -18.52 -1.40 18.62
CA LEU A 162 -18.13 -0.10 19.16
C LEU A 162 -19.28 0.92 19.10
N HIS A 163 -19.50 1.65 20.19
CA HIS A 163 -20.27 2.89 20.14
C HIS A 163 -19.56 3.90 19.20
N PRO A 164 -20.28 4.66 18.36
CA PRO A 164 -19.68 5.60 17.39
C PRO A 164 -18.63 6.54 17.98
N ASP A 165 -18.84 7.00 19.22
CA ASP A 165 -17.90 7.89 19.91
C ASP A 165 -16.51 7.29 20.14
N ARG A 166 -16.40 5.95 20.19
CA ARG A 166 -15.11 5.26 20.38
C ARG A 166 -14.19 5.44 19.19
N PHE A 167 -14.72 5.71 18.00
CA PHE A 167 -13.91 5.98 16.81
C PHE A 167 -13.17 7.33 16.86
N ARG A 168 -13.54 8.22 17.81
CA ARG A 168 -12.80 9.45 18.10
C ARG A 168 -11.52 9.21 18.90
N ARG A 169 -11.33 8.01 19.47
CA ARG A 169 -10.06 7.66 20.12
C ARG A 169 -8.93 7.71 19.11
N LYS A 170 -7.74 8.03 19.61
CA LYS A 170 -6.58 8.36 18.79
C LYS A 170 -5.43 7.41 19.04
N LEU A 171 -4.54 7.35 18.06
CA LEU A 171 -3.20 6.79 18.16
C LEU A 171 -2.22 7.74 17.49
N ARG A 172 -0.94 7.64 17.86
CA ARG A 172 0.15 8.36 17.22
C ARG A 172 0.86 7.44 16.25
N THR A 173 1.19 7.96 15.07
CA THR A 173 1.97 7.26 14.04
C THR A 173 3.18 8.10 13.67
N GLU A 174 4.24 7.46 13.18
CA GLU A 174 5.43 8.18 12.71
C GLU A 174 5.16 8.98 11.43
N VAL A 175 4.25 8.50 10.59
CA VAL A 175 4.02 9.05 9.24
C VAL A 175 2.88 10.07 9.21
N LEU A 176 1.75 9.78 9.86
CA LEU A 176 0.54 10.63 9.80
C LEU A 176 0.35 11.48 11.07
N GLY A 177 1.27 11.39 12.04
CA GLY A 177 1.11 12.01 13.34
C GLY A 177 -0.04 11.39 14.14
N THR A 178 -0.74 12.21 14.92
CA THR A 178 -1.89 11.78 15.73
C THR A 178 -3.14 11.68 14.86
N ILE A 179 -3.70 10.47 14.74
CA ILE A 179 -4.90 10.19 13.95
C ILE A 179 -5.98 9.53 14.80
N SER A 180 -7.26 9.74 14.43
CA SER A 180 -8.39 9.03 15.04
C SER A 180 -8.52 7.60 14.48
N LEU A 181 -9.30 6.75 15.16
CA LEU A 181 -9.66 5.44 14.64
C LEU A 181 -10.52 5.52 13.37
N ASP A 182 -11.29 6.60 13.17
CA ASP A 182 -11.98 6.87 11.89
C ASP A 182 -11.00 7.07 10.73
N ILE A 183 -9.89 7.79 10.94
CA ILE A 183 -8.85 7.94 9.91
C ILE A 183 -8.09 6.61 9.74
N ALA A 184 -7.80 5.91 10.84
CA ALA A 184 -7.08 4.66 10.80
C ALA A 184 -7.82 3.57 10.01
N ILE A 185 -9.15 3.48 10.10
CA ILE A 185 -9.93 2.48 9.34
C ILE A 185 -10.00 2.84 7.86
N GLN A 186 -10.06 4.12 7.52
CA GLN A 186 -9.93 4.58 6.15
C GLN A 186 -8.58 4.20 5.54
N ARG A 187 -7.50 4.43 6.30
CA ARG A 187 -6.14 4.05 5.86
C ARG A 187 -5.99 2.55 5.68
N PHE A 188 -6.53 1.75 6.61
CA PHE A 188 -6.52 0.28 6.54
C PHE A 188 -7.19 -0.22 5.25
N VAL A 189 -8.39 0.26 4.95
CA VAL A 189 -9.14 -0.17 3.75
C VAL A 189 -8.47 0.33 2.46
N TRP A 190 -7.96 1.56 2.44
CA TRP A 190 -7.17 2.06 1.31
C TRP A 190 -5.91 1.22 1.09
N HIS A 191 -5.23 0.79 2.15
CA HIS A 191 -3.97 0.04 2.05
C HIS A 191 -4.17 -1.33 1.40
N GLY A 192 -5.21 -2.06 1.81
CA GLY A 192 -5.60 -3.30 1.15
C GLY A 192 -5.95 -3.09 -0.33
N GLN A 193 -6.70 -2.04 -0.65
CA GLN A 193 -7.07 -1.72 -2.04
C GLN A 193 -5.89 -1.30 -2.89
N HIS A 194 -4.96 -0.56 -2.31
CA HIS A 194 -3.75 -0.10 -2.96
C HIS A 194 -2.88 -1.28 -3.41
N HIS A 195 -2.63 -2.24 -2.53
CA HIS A 195 -1.87 -3.44 -2.87
C HIS A 195 -2.61 -4.38 -3.82
N ILE A 196 -3.93 -4.53 -3.68
CA ILE A 196 -4.75 -5.24 -4.67
C ILE A 196 -4.59 -4.60 -6.06
N ALA A 197 -4.59 -3.26 -6.15
CA ALA A 197 -4.42 -2.57 -7.40
C ALA A 197 -3.02 -2.78 -7.99
N GLN A 198 -1.96 -2.80 -7.18
CA GLN A 198 -0.60 -3.16 -7.63
C GLN A 198 -0.57 -4.57 -8.24
N ILE A 199 -1.18 -5.56 -7.59
CA ILE A 199 -1.26 -6.94 -8.11
C ILE A 199 -2.05 -6.96 -9.44
N LYS A 200 -3.21 -6.31 -9.50
CA LYS A 200 -4.02 -6.24 -10.74
C LYS A 200 -3.28 -5.57 -11.89
N SER A 201 -2.56 -4.48 -11.62
CA SER A 201 -1.73 -3.80 -12.60
C SER A 201 -0.62 -4.71 -13.12
N CYS A 202 0.03 -5.47 -12.23
CA CYS A 202 1.03 -6.47 -12.62
C CYS A 202 0.42 -7.53 -13.55
N ILE A 203 -0.67 -8.20 -13.14
CA ILE A 203 -1.39 -9.21 -13.93
C ILE A 203 -1.74 -8.67 -15.32
N THR A 204 -2.32 -7.47 -15.37
CA THR A 204 -2.72 -6.82 -16.62
C THR A 204 -1.52 -6.52 -17.52
N SER A 205 -0.42 -6.01 -16.95
CA SER A 205 0.80 -5.67 -17.70
C SER A 205 1.51 -6.89 -18.29
N GLN A 206 1.36 -8.05 -17.65
CA GLN A 206 1.96 -9.32 -18.08
C GLN A 206 1.02 -10.12 -19.02
N GLY A 207 -0.24 -9.71 -19.16
CA GLY A 207 -1.23 -10.37 -20.02
C GLY A 207 -1.72 -11.71 -19.49
N TRP A 208 -1.84 -11.85 -18.16
CA TRP A 208 -2.36 -13.06 -17.49
C TRP A 208 -3.87 -12.97 -17.23
#